data_AF-A0A9W8RRH4-F1
#
_entry.id   AF-A0A9W8RRH4-F1
#
_cell.length_a   1.000
_cell.length_b   1.000
_cell.length_c   1.000
_cell.angle_alpha   90.00
_cell.angle_beta   90.00
_cell.angle_gamma   90.00
#
_symmetry.space_group_name_H-M   'P 1'
#
loop_
_entity.id
_entity.type
_entity.pdbx_description
1 polymer ?
#
loop_
_entity_poly.entity_id
_entity_poly.type
_entity_poly.pdbx_seq_one_letter_code
_entity_poly.pdbx_strand_id
1 'polypeptide(L)'
;MLLNLRGERVYIGGAASISFLQIVRNLVSQQIGPSAFSHNEKSDTMLEIESPTATGPGAEINATRLNQEQKQMYLRSYHAVTEALIHVFDASELESLLISDEDTNSFTSTALPPLKQASVDLAIAIGAQCESLSSSRTIGQAYFRKARSRAFEGFLEDPDIDMVRTFLLMAFYMLGECRRNAAFMYLGVAAKAALALGLHSRESYAAKPGLADQSR
;
A
#
# COMPACT_ATOMS: atom_id res chain seq x y z
N MET A 1 24.21 9.14 -7.49
CA MET A 1 23.86 9.12 -6.05
C MET A 1 22.96 10.31 -5.77
N LEU A 2 22.06 10.21 -4.79
CA LEU A 2 21.24 11.31 -4.29
C LEU A 2 21.38 11.41 -2.77
N LEU A 3 21.16 12.58 -2.21
CA LEU A 3 21.07 12.85 -0.79
C LEU A 3 19.66 12.51 -0.30
N ASN A 4 19.54 11.68 0.72
CA ASN A 4 18.27 11.51 1.43
C ASN A 4 17.95 12.75 2.29
N LEU A 5 16.78 12.77 2.97
CA LEU A 5 16.40 13.91 3.83
C LEU A 5 17.31 14.06 5.07
N ARG A 6 18.09 13.03 5.40
CA ARG A 6 19.14 13.05 6.44
C ARG A 6 20.49 13.56 5.94
N GLY A 7 20.63 13.88 4.65
CA GLY A 7 21.88 14.35 4.04
C GLY A 7 22.89 13.24 3.73
N GLU A 8 22.48 11.97 3.79
CA GLU A 8 23.34 10.83 3.46
C GLU A 8 23.31 10.55 1.94
N ARG A 9 24.46 10.23 1.36
CA ARG A 9 24.55 9.87 -0.07
C ARG A 9 24.11 8.43 -0.28
N VAL A 10 23.02 8.25 -1.02
CA VAL A 10 22.45 6.96 -1.41
C VAL A 10 22.70 6.72 -2.90
N TYR A 11 23.20 5.53 -3.24
CA TYR A 11 23.24 5.09 -4.64
C TYR A 11 21.82 4.72 -5.11
N ILE A 12 21.37 5.36 -6.18
CA ILE A 12 20.06 5.11 -6.77
C ILE A 12 20.28 4.35 -8.08
N GLY A 13 19.87 3.08 -8.10
CA GLY A 13 19.94 2.26 -9.30
C GLY A 13 18.96 2.76 -10.37
N GLY A 14 19.25 2.46 -11.64
CA GLY A 14 18.42 2.91 -12.77
C GLY A 14 16.95 2.45 -12.68
N ALA A 15 16.69 1.31 -12.04
CA ALA A 15 15.34 0.76 -11.86
C ALA A 15 14.52 1.44 -10.75
N ALA A 16 15.14 2.28 -9.89
CA ALA A 16 14.41 2.95 -8.82
C ALA A 16 13.53 4.08 -9.39
N SER A 17 12.30 4.23 -8.90
CA SER A 17 11.38 5.28 -9.35
C SER A 17 11.96 6.71 -9.23
N ILE A 18 12.88 6.90 -8.30
CA ILE A 18 13.51 8.20 -8.00
C ILE A 18 14.59 8.55 -9.04
N SER A 19 15.10 7.57 -9.80
CA SER A 19 16.06 7.79 -10.88
C SER A 19 15.44 8.54 -12.07
N PHE A 20 14.12 8.43 -12.27
CA PHE A 20 13.43 8.95 -13.46
C PHE A 20 13.67 10.45 -13.65
N LEU A 21 13.51 11.26 -12.59
CA LEU A 21 13.74 12.69 -12.71
C LEU A 21 15.20 13.02 -13.04
N GLN A 22 16.16 12.25 -12.52
CA GLN A 22 17.57 12.43 -12.86
C GLN A 22 17.81 12.11 -14.34
N ILE A 23 17.17 11.06 -14.86
CA ILE A 23 17.23 10.71 -16.29
C ILE A 23 16.68 11.86 -17.14
N VAL A 24 15.50 12.40 -16.78
CA VAL A 24 14.90 13.54 -17.50
C VAL A 24 15.80 14.78 -17.43
N ARG A 25 16.36 15.10 -16.26
CA ARG A 25 17.30 16.23 -16.10
C ARG A 25 18.55 16.06 -16.95
N ASN A 26 19.13 14.87 -16.97
CA ASN A 26 20.30 14.55 -17.77
C ASN A 26 20.00 14.68 -19.27
N LEU A 27 18.86 14.13 -19.72
CA LEU A 27 18.44 14.23 -21.11
C LEU A 27 18.25 15.68 -21.54
N VAL A 28 17.55 16.48 -20.73
CA VAL A 28 17.35 17.91 -20.98
C VAL A 28 18.70 18.63 -21.05
N SER A 29 19.61 18.38 -20.12
CA SER A 29 20.94 18.98 -20.13
C SER A 29 21.75 18.64 -21.37
N GLN A 30 21.60 17.43 -21.92
CA GLN A 30 22.30 17.00 -23.14
C GLN A 30 21.74 17.66 -24.40
N GLN A 31 20.43 17.93 -24.45
CA GLN A 31 19.78 18.46 -25.65
C GLN A 31 19.77 19.98 -25.73
N ILE A 32 19.56 20.68 -24.60
CA ILE A 32 19.42 22.14 -24.56
C ILE A 32 20.43 22.84 -23.66
N GLY A 33 21.35 22.10 -23.04
CA GLY A 33 22.36 22.63 -22.12
C GLY A 33 21.88 22.76 -20.66
N PRO A 34 22.78 23.15 -19.74
CA PRO A 34 22.44 23.34 -18.33
C PRO A 34 21.35 24.39 -18.14
N SER A 35 20.37 24.10 -17.29
CA SER A 35 19.26 25.00 -16.96
C SER A 35 18.88 24.86 -15.49
N ALA A 36 18.08 25.80 -14.97
CA ALA A 36 17.56 25.73 -13.61
C ALA A 36 16.73 24.46 -13.32
N PHE A 37 16.25 23.79 -14.37
CA PHE A 37 15.60 22.49 -14.27
C PHE A 37 16.59 21.32 -14.12
N SER A 38 17.67 21.31 -14.93
CA SER A 38 18.65 20.23 -14.95
C SER A 38 19.69 20.34 -13.84
N HIS A 39 20.12 21.56 -13.50
CA HIS A 39 21.09 21.88 -12.45
C HIS A 39 20.49 22.91 -11.49
N ASN A 40 20.16 22.47 -10.28
CA ASN A 40 19.79 23.36 -9.18
C ASN A 40 20.31 22.80 -7.86
N GLU A 41 20.30 23.61 -6.81
CA GLU A 41 20.83 23.21 -5.49
C GLU A 41 20.15 21.97 -4.89
N LYS A 42 18.96 21.61 -5.38
CA LYS A 42 18.16 20.47 -4.94
C LYS A 42 18.17 19.32 -5.94
N SER A 43 18.98 19.37 -7.01
CA SER A 43 18.99 18.36 -8.06
C SER A 43 19.47 17.02 -7.54
N ASP A 44 20.31 17.09 -6.51
CA ASP A 44 20.94 15.97 -5.84
C ASP A 44 20.16 15.50 -4.61
N THR A 45 18.97 16.05 -4.32
CA THR A 45 18.14 15.61 -3.19
C THR A 45 17.07 14.61 -3.64
N MET A 46 16.86 13.54 -2.87
CA MET A 46 15.76 12.60 -3.06
C MET A 46 14.42 13.29 -2.88
N LEU A 47 13.55 13.19 -3.89
CA LEU A 47 12.15 13.63 -3.79
C LEU A 47 11.30 12.50 -3.19
N GLU A 48 11.56 12.13 -1.95
CA GLU A 48 10.77 11.14 -1.22
C GLU A 48 10.61 11.59 0.23
N ILE A 49 9.42 11.38 0.81
CA ILE A 49 9.21 11.60 2.24
C ILE A 49 9.82 10.43 3.00
N GLU A 50 10.69 10.69 3.97
CA GLU A 50 11.23 9.63 4.81
C GLU A 50 10.16 9.09 5.77
N SER A 51 10.20 7.78 6.03
CA SER A 51 9.32 7.17 7.02
C SER A 51 9.66 7.74 8.40
N PRO A 52 8.68 8.29 9.15
CA PRO A 52 8.91 8.74 10.55
C PRO A 52 9.39 7.60 11.47
N THR A 53 9.25 6.35 11.02
CA THR A 53 9.43 5.12 11.79
C THR A 53 10.78 4.43 11.58
N ALA A 54 11.70 4.99 10.78
CA ALA A 54 13.01 4.35 10.59
C ALA A 54 13.89 4.39 11.87
N THR A 55 13.55 5.20 12.88
CA THR A 55 14.46 5.53 14.00
C THR A 55 13.79 5.78 15.36
N GLY A 56 12.49 5.54 15.54
CA GLY A 56 11.79 5.82 16.81
C GLY A 56 11.13 4.61 17.45
N PRO A 57 11.11 4.48 18.80
CA PRO A 57 10.27 3.50 19.48
C PRO A 57 8.83 3.74 19.05
N GLY A 58 8.17 2.69 18.55
CA GLY A 58 6.83 2.78 18.00
C GLY A 58 5.90 3.39 19.05
N ALA A 59 5.52 4.66 18.84
CA ALA A 59 4.53 5.31 19.67
C ALA A 59 3.34 4.37 19.79
N GLU A 60 3.05 3.95 21.02
CA GLU A 60 2.06 2.93 21.31
C GLU A 60 0.77 3.30 20.58
N ILE A 61 0.26 2.30 19.90
CA ILE A 61 -0.97 2.35 19.14
C ILE A 61 -2.08 2.52 20.20
N ASN A 62 -2.33 3.76 20.62
CA ASN A 62 -3.62 4.12 21.15
C ASN A 62 -4.57 3.96 19.96
N ALA A 63 -5.00 2.71 19.77
CA ALA A 63 -5.98 2.32 18.78
C ALA A 63 -7.19 3.19 19.09
N THR A 64 -7.38 4.25 18.31
CA THR A 64 -8.63 4.96 18.29
C THR A 64 -9.61 3.94 17.76
N ARG A 65 -10.32 3.25 18.67
CA ARG A 65 -11.32 2.26 18.32
C ARG A 65 -12.37 3.04 17.55
N LEU A 66 -12.34 2.86 16.23
CA LEU A 66 -13.27 3.54 15.34
C LEU A 66 -14.65 2.98 15.60
N ASN A 67 -15.64 3.85 15.70
CA ASN A 67 -17.03 3.40 15.69
C ASN A 67 -17.40 2.90 14.27
N GLN A 68 -18.50 2.18 14.17
CA GLN A 68 -18.93 1.58 12.89
C GLN A 68 -19.18 2.63 11.81
N GLU A 69 -19.72 3.79 12.18
CA GLU A 69 -19.98 4.90 11.26
C GLU A 69 -18.67 5.47 10.66
N GLN A 70 -17.63 5.64 11.48
CA GLN A 70 -16.30 6.07 11.04
C GLN A 70 -15.67 5.03 10.11
N LYS A 71 -15.77 3.73 10.44
CA LYS A 71 -15.29 2.65 9.57
C LYS A 71 -15.97 2.73 8.20
N GLN A 72 -17.30 2.87 8.16
CA GLN A 72 -18.07 3.01 6.91
C GLN A 72 -17.70 4.28 6.13
N MET A 73 -17.50 5.40 6.81
CA MET A 73 -17.08 6.66 6.19
C MET A 73 -15.73 6.51 5.47
N TYR A 74 -14.74 5.88 6.12
CA TYR A 74 -13.45 5.63 5.50
C TYR A 74 -13.54 4.61 4.36
N LEU A 75 -14.37 3.57 4.48
CA LEU A 75 -14.59 2.64 3.37
C LEU A 75 -15.19 3.32 2.13
N ARG A 76 -16.19 4.20 2.31
CA ARG A 76 -16.75 4.98 1.19
C ARG A 76 -15.68 5.84 0.51
N SER A 77 -14.82 6.47 1.31
CA SER A 77 -13.71 7.27 0.80
C SER A 77 -12.70 6.41 0.04
N TYR A 78 -12.38 5.22 0.57
CA TYR A 78 -11.53 4.23 -0.09
C TYR A 78 -12.10 3.80 -1.44
N HIS A 79 -13.38 3.42 -1.51
CA HIS A 79 -14.01 3.04 -2.77
C HIS A 79 -13.96 4.18 -3.78
N ALA A 80 -14.32 5.41 -3.38
CA ALA A 80 -14.32 6.57 -4.26
C ALA A 80 -12.95 6.86 -4.90
N VAL A 81 -11.85 6.60 -4.20
CA VAL A 81 -10.49 6.84 -4.73
C VAL A 81 -9.87 5.64 -5.46
N THR A 82 -10.42 4.44 -5.29
CA THR A 82 -9.88 3.20 -5.89
C THR A 82 -10.71 2.64 -7.03
N GLU A 83 -12.01 2.92 -7.10
CA GLU A 83 -12.97 2.30 -8.03
C GLU A 83 -12.52 2.33 -9.50
N ALA A 84 -11.98 3.47 -9.95
CA ALA A 84 -11.55 3.63 -11.34
C ALA A 84 -10.11 3.13 -11.63
N LEU A 85 -9.39 2.63 -10.62
CA LEU A 85 -7.97 2.27 -10.74
C LEU A 85 -7.66 0.85 -10.29
N ILE A 86 -8.10 0.46 -9.09
CA ILE A 86 -7.79 -0.84 -8.48
C ILE A 86 -9.04 -1.36 -7.78
N HIS A 87 -9.68 -2.37 -8.38
CA HIS A 87 -10.83 -3.05 -7.78
C HIS A 87 -10.37 -4.33 -7.07
N VAL A 88 -10.00 -4.19 -5.79
CA VAL A 88 -9.46 -5.29 -4.97
C VAL A 88 -10.56 -6.13 -4.31
N PHE A 89 -11.61 -5.44 -3.84
CA PHE A 89 -12.73 -5.98 -3.10
C PHE A 89 -14.05 -5.48 -3.67
N ASP A 90 -15.06 -6.33 -3.64
CA ASP A 90 -16.45 -5.90 -3.76
C ASP A 90 -16.86 -5.15 -2.48
N ALA A 91 -17.76 -4.18 -2.62
CA ALA A 91 -18.25 -3.40 -1.48
C ALA A 91 -18.90 -4.30 -0.42
N SER A 92 -19.67 -5.30 -0.85
CA SER A 92 -20.31 -6.28 0.04
C SER A 92 -19.30 -7.19 0.74
N GLU A 93 -18.22 -7.59 0.05
CA GLU A 93 -17.14 -8.40 0.63
C GLU A 93 -16.49 -7.63 1.79
N LEU A 94 -16.13 -6.37 1.55
CA LEU A 94 -15.44 -5.56 2.55
C LEU A 94 -16.34 -5.18 3.74
N GLU A 95 -17.63 -4.91 3.50
CA GLU A 95 -18.61 -4.67 4.55
C GLU A 95 -18.81 -5.91 5.44
N SER A 96 -18.85 -7.12 4.85
CA SER A 96 -18.98 -8.37 5.62
C SER A 96 -17.77 -8.61 6.54
N LEU A 97 -16.57 -8.28 6.07
CA LEU A 97 -15.34 -8.40 6.85
C LEU A 97 -15.32 -7.43 8.04
N LEU A 98 -15.89 -6.22 7.89
CA LEU A 98 -16.01 -5.28 9.01
C LEU A 98 -16.93 -5.79 10.13
N ILE A 99 -18.02 -6.48 9.80
CA ILE A 99 -18.96 -7.03 10.78
C ILE A 99 -18.29 -8.15 11.58
N SER A 100 -17.53 -9.02 10.90
CA SER A 100 -16.86 -10.15 11.55
C SER A 100 -15.80 -9.74 12.60
N ASP A 101 -15.21 -8.55 12.47
CA ASP A 101 -14.22 -8.00 13.42
C ASP A 101 -14.85 -7.62 14.78
N GLU A 102 -16.13 -7.19 14.78
CA GLU A 102 -16.86 -6.77 15.99
C GLU A 102 -17.25 -7.96 16.90
N ASP A 103 -17.52 -9.13 16.30
CA ASP A 103 -17.99 -10.35 17.00
C ASP A 103 -16.87 -11.16 17.67
N THR A 104 -15.61 -10.72 17.51
CA THR A 104 -14.39 -11.36 18.03
C THR A 104 -14.28 -11.34 19.57
N ASN A 105 -15.23 -10.70 20.27
CA ASN A 105 -15.35 -10.79 21.74
C ASN A 105 -16.06 -12.07 22.22
N SER A 106 -16.52 -12.93 21.30
CA SER A 106 -17.06 -14.26 21.64
C SER A 106 -15.96 -15.32 21.50
N PHE A 107 -15.83 -16.18 22.52
CA PHE A 107 -14.80 -17.22 22.69
C PHE A 107 -14.74 -18.31 21.59
N THR A 108 -15.47 -18.15 20.47
CA THR A 108 -15.65 -19.17 19.43
C THR A 108 -15.48 -18.65 18.00
N SER A 109 -15.09 -17.40 17.78
CA SER A 109 -14.95 -16.86 16.42
C SER A 109 -13.56 -17.15 15.82
N THR A 110 -13.52 -17.80 14.66
CA THR A 110 -12.31 -17.97 13.84
C THR A 110 -11.78 -16.60 13.41
N ALA A 111 -10.66 -16.19 13.99
CA ALA A 111 -9.98 -14.95 13.62
C ALA A 111 -9.69 -14.92 12.11
N LEU A 112 -9.91 -13.75 11.48
CA LEU A 112 -9.58 -13.55 10.06
C LEU A 112 -8.09 -13.82 9.82
N PRO A 113 -7.73 -14.42 8.67
CA PRO A 113 -6.33 -14.56 8.27
C PRO A 113 -5.59 -13.21 8.31
N PRO A 114 -4.30 -13.17 8.70
CA PRO A 114 -3.56 -11.92 8.88
C PRO A 114 -3.58 -10.98 7.66
N LEU A 115 -3.45 -11.53 6.45
CA LEU A 115 -3.48 -10.76 5.20
C LEU A 115 -4.85 -10.16 4.89
N LYS A 116 -5.93 -10.89 5.16
CA LYS A 116 -7.30 -10.35 5.04
C LYS A 116 -7.53 -9.21 6.02
N GLN A 117 -7.12 -9.39 7.27
CA GLN A 117 -7.20 -8.32 8.27
C GLN A 117 -6.33 -7.12 7.88
N ALA A 118 -5.13 -7.36 7.33
CA ALA A 118 -4.25 -6.30 6.83
C ALA A 118 -4.92 -5.51 5.70
N SER A 119 -5.61 -6.19 4.78
CA SER A 119 -6.34 -5.55 3.68
C SER A 119 -7.48 -4.65 4.18
N VAL A 120 -8.24 -5.10 5.18
CA VAL A 120 -9.30 -4.27 5.82
C VAL A 120 -8.68 -3.02 6.46
N ASP A 121 -7.60 -3.20 7.22
CA ASP A 121 -6.89 -2.09 7.84
C ASP A 121 -6.32 -1.12 6.79
N LEU A 122 -5.86 -1.61 5.64
CA LEU A 122 -5.39 -0.77 4.53
C LEU A 122 -6.52 0.02 3.88
N ALA A 123 -7.69 -0.57 3.70
CA ALA A 123 -8.86 0.15 3.19
C ALA A 123 -9.23 1.33 4.12
N ILE A 124 -9.23 1.10 5.43
CA ILE A 124 -9.42 2.18 6.43
C ILE A 124 -8.28 3.21 6.32
N ALA A 125 -7.03 2.77 6.20
CA ALA A 125 -5.88 3.67 6.12
C ALA A 125 -5.91 4.58 4.88
N ILE A 126 -6.25 4.03 3.72
CA ILE A 126 -6.42 4.77 2.46
C ILE A 126 -7.61 5.72 2.55
N GLY A 127 -8.74 5.25 3.07
CA GLY A 127 -9.91 6.09 3.30
C GLY A 127 -9.60 7.31 4.17
N ALA A 128 -8.90 7.11 5.28
CA ALA A 128 -8.45 8.19 6.15
C ALA A 128 -7.39 9.10 5.48
N GLN A 129 -6.51 8.55 4.64
CA GLN A 129 -5.53 9.34 3.90
C GLN A 129 -6.20 10.35 2.96
N CYS A 130 -7.32 9.98 2.36
CA CYS A 130 -8.04 10.80 1.39
C CYS A 130 -9.12 11.70 2.01
N GLU A 131 -9.51 11.47 3.26
CA GLU A 131 -10.55 12.23 3.95
C GLU A 131 -10.03 13.60 4.42
N SER A 132 -8.94 13.63 5.20
CA SER A 132 -8.33 14.89 5.65
C SER A 132 -6.87 14.71 6.08
N LEU A 133 -6.14 15.82 6.17
CA LEU A 133 -4.74 15.79 6.62
C LEU A 133 -4.59 15.31 8.07
N SER A 134 -5.56 15.63 8.94
CA SER A 134 -5.56 15.21 10.34
C SER A 134 -5.84 13.72 10.48
N SER A 135 -6.84 13.19 9.78
CA SER A 135 -7.16 11.76 9.79
C SER A 135 -6.06 10.93 9.13
N SER A 136 -5.46 11.41 8.04
CA SER A 136 -4.28 10.81 7.42
C SER A 136 -3.14 10.59 8.43
N ARG A 137 -2.76 11.64 9.17
CA ARG A 137 -1.65 11.60 10.15
C ARG A 137 -1.95 10.78 11.40
N THR A 138 -3.22 10.62 11.78
CA THR A 138 -3.64 9.92 12.99
C THR A 138 -4.10 8.50 12.66
N ILE A 139 -5.31 8.38 12.10
CA ILE A 139 -5.96 7.11 11.76
C ILE A 139 -5.21 6.42 10.62
N GLY A 140 -4.92 7.13 9.53
CA GLY A 140 -4.26 6.58 8.34
C GLY A 140 -2.93 5.90 8.70
N GLN A 141 -2.04 6.63 9.38
CA GLN A 141 -0.76 6.09 9.81
C GLN A 141 -0.87 4.95 10.82
N ALA A 142 -1.82 5.02 11.77
CA ALA A 142 -2.01 3.98 12.77
C ALA A 142 -2.48 2.66 12.14
N TYR A 143 -3.49 2.72 11.27
CA TYR A 143 -4.02 1.55 10.56
C TYR A 143 -3.01 1.00 9.55
N PHE A 144 -2.26 1.85 8.84
CA PHE A 144 -1.19 1.38 7.97
C PHE A 144 -0.10 0.62 8.73
N ARG A 145 0.31 1.08 9.92
CA ARG A 145 1.29 0.37 10.76
C ARG A 145 0.78 -1.00 11.19
N LYS A 146 -0.49 -1.08 11.62
CA LYS A 146 -1.17 -2.34 11.97
C LYS A 146 -1.22 -3.30 10.78
N ALA A 147 -1.66 -2.83 9.63
CA ALA A 147 -1.72 -3.62 8.41
C ALA A 147 -0.34 -4.14 7.99
N ARG A 148 0.67 -3.26 7.98
CA ARG A 148 2.05 -3.63 7.65
C ARG A 148 2.58 -4.72 8.59
N SER A 149 2.31 -4.63 9.89
CA SER A 149 2.74 -5.67 10.84
C SER A 149 2.17 -7.04 10.48
N ARG A 150 0.88 -7.11 10.14
CA ARG A 150 0.21 -8.36 9.75
C ARG A 150 0.63 -8.85 8.37
N ALA A 151 0.83 -7.94 7.42
CA ALA A 151 1.26 -8.27 6.06
C ALA A 151 2.64 -8.93 6.00
N PHE A 152 3.48 -8.70 7.01
CA PHE A 152 4.84 -9.27 7.10
C PHE A 152 4.97 -10.42 8.13
N GLU A 153 3.88 -10.86 8.75
CA GLU A 153 3.93 -11.92 9.78
C GLU A 153 4.48 -13.26 9.24
N GLY A 154 4.16 -13.61 7.98
CA GLY A 154 4.67 -14.80 7.29
C GLY A 154 5.82 -14.55 6.31
N PHE A 155 6.58 -13.45 6.48
CA PHE A 155 7.82 -13.14 5.71
C PHE A 155 7.76 -13.22 4.17
N LEU A 156 6.57 -13.16 3.55
CA LEU A 156 6.36 -13.26 2.09
C LEU A 156 6.66 -14.64 1.49
N GLU A 157 6.58 -15.71 2.29
CA GLU A 157 6.98 -17.06 1.86
C GLU A 157 5.95 -17.75 0.96
N ASP A 158 4.66 -17.63 1.31
CA ASP A 158 3.56 -18.32 0.61
C ASP A 158 2.67 -17.31 -0.14
N PRO A 159 2.81 -17.15 -1.47
CA PRO A 159 1.98 -16.23 -2.22
C PRO A 159 0.54 -16.74 -2.36
N ASP A 160 -0.42 -15.90 -1.97
CA ASP A 160 -1.85 -16.11 -2.17
C ASP A 160 -2.54 -14.84 -2.73
N ILE A 161 -3.84 -14.94 -3.02
CA ILE A 161 -4.60 -13.81 -3.55
C ILE A 161 -4.63 -12.64 -2.55
N ASP A 162 -4.74 -12.93 -1.25
CA ASP A 162 -4.79 -11.92 -0.21
C ASP A 162 -3.46 -11.15 -0.09
N MET A 163 -2.33 -11.79 -0.39
CA MET A 163 -1.02 -11.17 -0.50
C MET A 163 -0.99 -10.20 -1.68
N VAL A 164 -1.45 -10.60 -2.86
CA VAL A 164 -1.53 -9.71 -4.04
C VAL A 164 -2.37 -8.48 -3.70
N ARG A 165 -3.56 -8.69 -3.14
CA ARG A 165 -4.50 -7.64 -2.72
C ARG A 165 -3.86 -6.69 -1.69
N THR A 166 -3.28 -7.25 -0.63
CA THR A 166 -2.63 -6.48 0.46
C THR A 166 -1.50 -5.62 -0.07
N PHE A 167 -0.57 -6.19 -0.84
CA PHE A 167 0.60 -5.47 -1.33
C PHE A 167 0.27 -4.44 -2.42
N LEU A 168 -0.79 -4.64 -3.21
CA LEU A 168 -1.34 -3.60 -4.09
C LEU A 168 -1.85 -2.40 -3.28
N LEU A 169 -2.63 -2.65 -2.23
CA LEU A 169 -3.16 -1.59 -1.37
C LEU A 169 -2.05 -0.87 -0.60
N MET A 170 -1.03 -1.59 -0.13
CA MET A 170 0.16 -0.97 0.46
C MET A 170 0.85 -0.05 -0.55
N ALA A 171 1.05 -0.50 -1.80
CA ALA A 171 1.66 0.33 -2.83
C ALA A 171 0.85 1.62 -3.08
N PHE A 172 -0.48 1.51 -3.18
CA PHE A 172 -1.37 2.66 -3.35
C PHE A 172 -1.26 3.66 -2.18
N TYR A 173 -1.32 3.19 -0.94
CA TYR A 173 -1.16 4.05 0.25
C TYR A 173 0.19 4.77 0.27
N MET A 174 1.27 4.07 -0.11
CA MET A 174 2.62 4.65 -0.16
C MET A 174 2.75 5.73 -1.24
N LEU A 175 2.02 5.64 -2.35
CA LEU A 175 1.96 6.71 -3.35
C LEU A 175 1.32 7.97 -2.76
N GLY A 176 0.23 7.83 -1.99
CA GLY A 176 -0.41 8.94 -1.28
C GLY A 176 0.50 9.62 -0.25
N GLU A 177 1.37 8.86 0.42
CA GLU A 177 2.39 9.41 1.33
C GLU A 177 3.62 10.00 0.59
N CYS A 178 3.62 10.06 -0.75
CA CYS A 178 4.77 10.46 -1.55
C CYS A 178 6.04 9.62 -1.30
N ARG A 179 5.86 8.33 -0.98
CA ARG A 179 6.91 7.35 -0.68
C ARG A 179 7.09 6.36 -1.82
N ARG A 180 7.51 6.90 -2.96
CA ARG A 180 7.54 6.21 -4.26
C ARG A 180 8.44 4.97 -4.29
N ASN A 181 9.57 4.97 -3.58
CA ASN A 181 10.45 3.81 -3.56
C ASN A 181 9.79 2.65 -2.80
N ALA A 182 9.16 2.94 -1.66
CA ALA A 182 8.40 1.93 -0.92
C ALA A 182 7.18 1.43 -1.72
N ALA A 183 6.46 2.32 -2.40
CA ALA A 183 5.37 1.95 -3.29
C ALA A 183 5.85 0.99 -4.40
N PHE A 184 6.98 1.30 -5.03
CA PHE A 184 7.60 0.47 -6.05
C PHE A 184 7.97 -0.92 -5.52
N MET A 185 8.55 -1.01 -4.31
CA MET A 185 8.87 -2.29 -3.69
C MET A 185 7.63 -3.14 -3.42
N TYR A 186 6.57 -2.56 -2.83
CA TYR A 186 5.33 -3.29 -2.56
C TYR A 186 4.61 -3.72 -3.85
N LEU A 187 4.60 -2.86 -4.87
CA LEU A 187 4.07 -3.23 -6.18
C LEU A 187 4.86 -4.41 -6.80
N GLY A 188 6.19 -4.43 -6.62
CA GLY A 188 7.03 -5.54 -7.03
C GLY A 188 6.65 -6.86 -6.36
N VAL A 189 6.38 -6.82 -5.04
CA VAL A 189 5.89 -8.01 -4.29
C VAL A 189 4.55 -8.48 -4.85
N ALA A 190 3.58 -7.58 -5.00
CA ALA A 190 2.26 -7.93 -5.56
C ALA A 190 2.37 -8.54 -6.96
N ALA A 191 3.20 -7.95 -7.83
CA ALA A 191 3.41 -8.45 -9.18
C ALA A 191 4.04 -9.86 -9.19
N LYS A 192 5.04 -10.11 -8.33
CA LYS A 192 5.67 -11.43 -8.22
C LYS A 192 4.72 -12.49 -7.66
N ALA A 193 3.92 -12.16 -6.66
CA ALA A 193 2.87 -13.05 -6.14
C ALA A 193 1.83 -13.37 -7.22
N ALA A 194 1.34 -12.37 -7.96
CA ALA A 194 0.37 -12.56 -9.04
C ALA A 194 0.92 -13.43 -10.19
N LEU A 195 2.20 -13.27 -10.52
CA LEU A 195 2.87 -14.11 -11.51
C LEU A 195 2.99 -15.56 -11.02
N ALA A 196 3.40 -15.76 -9.76
CA ALA A 196 3.53 -17.09 -9.15
C ALA A 196 2.19 -17.84 -9.10
N LEU A 197 1.09 -17.12 -8.84
CA LEU A 197 -0.27 -17.65 -8.85
C LEU A 197 -0.84 -17.86 -10.27
N GLY A 198 -0.11 -17.47 -11.32
CA GLY A 198 -0.57 -17.64 -12.69
C GLY A 198 -1.71 -16.70 -13.10
N LEU A 199 -1.95 -15.59 -12.40
CA LEU A 199 -3.06 -14.65 -12.70
C LEU A 199 -2.93 -13.96 -14.08
N HIS A 200 -1.75 -14.01 -14.67
CA HIS A 200 -1.48 -13.51 -16.01
C HIS A 200 -1.88 -14.51 -17.12
N SER A 201 -2.03 -15.80 -16.79
CA SER A 201 -2.31 -16.85 -17.77
C SER A 201 -3.81 -17.02 -17.98
N ARG A 202 -4.24 -17.04 -19.24
CA ARG A 202 -5.63 -17.35 -19.60
C ARG A 202 -6.05 -18.75 -19.20
N GLU A 203 -5.10 -19.68 -19.13
CA GLU A 203 -5.36 -21.07 -18.74
C GLU A 203 -5.88 -21.16 -17.30
N SER A 204 -5.42 -20.26 -16.42
CA SER A 204 -5.88 -20.13 -15.04
C SER A 204 -7.37 -19.80 -14.94
N TYR A 205 -7.98 -19.31 -16.02
CA TYR A 205 -9.40 -18.95 -16.13
C TYR A 205 -10.17 -19.80 -17.15
N ALA A 206 -9.50 -20.74 -17.82
CA ALA A 206 -10.10 -21.55 -18.90
C ALA A 206 -10.92 -22.73 -18.36
N ALA A 207 -10.64 -23.17 -17.13
CA ALA A 207 -11.45 -24.18 -16.47
C ALA A 207 -12.78 -23.56 -16.01
N LYS A 208 -13.91 -24.22 -16.33
CA LYS A 208 -15.20 -23.86 -15.71
C LYS A 208 -15.04 -23.99 -14.18
N PRO A 209 -15.52 -23.02 -13.39
CA PRO A 209 -15.49 -23.13 -11.93
C PRO A 209 -16.13 -24.47 -11.52
N GLY A 210 -15.47 -25.19 -10.62
CA GLY A 210 -15.95 -26.48 -10.15
C GLY A 210 -17.32 -26.33 -9.49
N LEU A 211 -18.07 -27.41 -9.34
CA LEU A 211 -19.39 -27.38 -8.70
C LEU A 211 -19.35 -26.75 -7.28
N ALA A 212 -18.21 -26.84 -6.59
CA ALA A 212 -17.99 -26.23 -5.28
C ALA A 212 -17.82 -24.69 -5.34
N ASP A 213 -17.22 -24.16 -6.41
CA ASP A 213 -16.99 -22.72 -6.58
C ASP A 213 -18.27 -21.97 -7.01
N GLN A 214 -19.28 -22.69 -7.51
CA GLN A 214 -20.59 -22.13 -7.86
C GLN A 214 -21.54 -22.02 -6.65
N SER A 215 -21.15 -22.58 -5.51
CA SER A 215 -21.98 -22.64 -4.30
C SER A 215 -21.55 -21.67 -3.19
N ARG A 216 -20.61 -20.76 -3.47
CA ARG A 216 -20.18 -19.69 -2.57
C ARG A 216 -20.71 -18.34 -3.02
#